data_AF-A0A7K2MUE0-F1
#
_entry.id   AF-A0A7K2MUE0-F1
#
_cell.length_a   1.000
_cell.length_b   1.000
_cell.length_c   1.000
_cell.angle_alpha   90.00
_cell.angle_beta   90.00
_cell.angle_gamma   90.00
#
_symmetry.space_group_name_H-M   'P 1'
#
loop_
_entity.id
_entity.type
_entity.pdbx_description
1 polymer ?
#
loop_
_entity_poly.entity_id
_entity_poly.type
_entity_poly.pdbx_seq_one_letter_code
_entity_poly.pdbx_strand_id
1 'polypeptide(L)' 'MTEMQKGHASPLFPALADTGAAADRPALRFGERSLTYAELAAAAGATAGRIGGAGRV' A
#
# COMPACT_ATOMS: atom_id res chain seq x y z
N MET A 1 15.02 14.62 18.53
CA MET A 1 14.91 13.15 18.46
C MET A 1 13.73 12.86 17.55
N THR A 2 14.02 12.81 16.25
CA THR A 2 13.03 12.81 15.16
C THR A 2 12.24 11.52 15.21
N GLU A 3 10.92 11.62 15.40
CA GLU A 3 10.03 10.49 15.24
C GLU A 3 10.23 9.91 13.83
N MET A 4 10.76 8.69 13.80
CA MET A 4 10.72 7.82 12.64
C MET A 4 9.25 7.54 12.39
N GLN A 5 8.63 8.34 11.53
CA GLN A 5 7.24 8.16 11.13
C GLN A 5 7.10 6.79 10.49
N LYS A 6 6.71 5.79 11.30
CA LYS A 6 6.14 4.54 10.81
C LYS A 6 5.06 4.95 9.81
N GLY A 7 5.20 4.52 8.56
CA GLY A 7 4.16 4.73 7.55
C GLY A 7 2.81 4.39 8.17
N HIS A 8 1.95 5.39 8.31
CA HIS A 8 0.72 5.27 9.08
C HIS A 8 -0.16 4.18 8.45
N ALA A 9 -0.15 2.98 9.02
CA ALA A 9 -1.05 1.91 8.64
C ALA A 9 -2.48 2.46 8.78
N SER A 10 -3.12 2.73 7.65
CA SER A 10 -4.47 3.29 7.64
C SER A 10 -5.45 2.28 8.22
N PRO A 11 -6.34 2.67 9.16
CA PRO A 11 -7.35 1.78 9.71
C PRO A 11 -8.37 1.30 8.66
N LEU A 12 -8.39 1.94 7.49
CA LEU A 12 -9.26 1.58 6.37
C LEU A 12 -8.81 0.30 5.65
N PHE A 13 -7.52 -0.03 5.67
CA PHE A 13 -6.99 -1.16 4.91
C PHE A 13 -5.99 -1.98 5.74
N PRO A 14 -6.45 -2.63 6.82
CA PRO A 14 -5.57 -3.40 7.70
C PRO A 14 -4.82 -4.52 6.96
N ALA A 15 -5.41 -5.12 5.93
CA ALA A 15 -4.77 -6.16 5.12
C ALA A 15 -3.60 -5.66 4.25
N LEU A 16 -3.51 -4.35 3.97
CA LEU A 16 -2.35 -3.78 3.27
C LEU A 16 -1.14 -3.58 4.20
N ALA A 17 -1.36 -3.57 5.52
CA ALA A 17 -0.29 -3.48 6.52
C ALA A 17 0.17 -4.85 7.02
N ASP A 18 -0.49 -5.93 6.59
CA ASP A 18 -0.11 -7.29 6.95
C ASP A 18 1.10 -7.73 6.10
N THR A 19 2.14 -8.22 6.77
CA THR A 19 3.38 -8.72 6.16
C THR A 19 3.50 -10.25 6.29
N GLY A 20 2.48 -10.91 6.85
CA GLY A 20 2.39 -12.36 7.02
C GLY A 20 1.66 -13.05 5.86
N ALA A 21 1.01 -14.19 6.13
CA ALA A 21 0.39 -15.04 5.09
C ALA A 21 -0.69 -14.33 4.24
N ALA A 22 -1.26 -13.22 4.72
CA ALA A 22 -2.20 -12.42 3.92
C ALA A 22 -1.52 -11.58 2.83
N ALA A 23 -0.21 -11.35 2.92
CA ALA A 23 0.55 -10.54 1.98
C ALA A 23 0.61 -11.16 0.57
N ASP A 24 0.69 -12.49 0.48
CA ASP A 24 0.70 -13.25 -0.78
C ASP A 24 -0.72 -13.49 -1.35
N ARG A 25 -1.76 -13.12 -0.62
CA ARG A 25 -3.15 -13.28 -1.07
C ARG A 25 -3.45 -12.31 -2.23
N PRO A 26 -4.14 -12.74 -3.30
CA PRO A 26 -4.55 -11.85 -4.38
C PRO A 26 -5.51 -10.76 -3.85
N ALA A 27 -5.18 -9.50 -4.12
CA ALA A 27 -5.93 -8.32 -3.72
C ALA A 27 -6.74 -7.70 -4.87
N LEU A 28 -6.16 -7.72 -6.08
CA LEU A 28 -6.76 -7.09 -7.26
C LEU A 28 -6.53 -7.95 -8.49
N ARG A 29 -7.53 -8.06 -9.37
CA ARG A 29 -7.43 -8.77 -10.65
C ARG A 29 -8.12 -7.99 -11.75
N PHE A 30 -7.39 -7.75 -12.84
CA PHE A 30 -7.89 -7.19 -14.10
C PHE A 30 -7.58 -8.16 -15.23
N GLY A 31 -8.58 -8.98 -15.60
CA GLY A 31 -8.38 -10.06 -16.57
C GLY A 31 -7.27 -11.01 -16.10
N GLU A 32 -6.22 -11.14 -16.90
CA GLU A 32 -5.08 -12.01 -16.60
C GLU A 32 -4.06 -11.40 -15.63
N ARG A 33 -4.16 -10.10 -15.33
CA ARG A 33 -3.23 -9.41 -14.43
C ARG A 33 -3.77 -9.44 -13.01
N SER A 34 -2.98 -9.92 -12.07
CA SER A 34 -3.29 -9.89 -10.64
C SER A 34 -2.19 -9.18 -9.86
N LEU A 35 -2.57 -8.58 -8.73
CA LEU A 35 -1.63 -8.11 -7.71
C LEU A 35 -2.01 -8.71 -6.35
N THR A 36 -1.03 -9.16 -5.60
CA THR A 36 -1.18 -9.53 -4.19
C THR A 36 -1.33 -8.29 -3.30
N TYR A 37 -1.70 -8.48 -2.04
CA TYR A 37 -1.73 -7.39 -1.06
C TYR A 37 -0.35 -6.73 -0.90
N ALA A 38 0.73 -7.50 -0.91
CA ALA A 38 2.09 -6.98 -0.85
C ALA A 38 2.44 -6.11 -2.07
N GLU A 39 2.13 -6.60 -3.27
CA GLU A 39 2.42 -5.89 -4.52
C GLU A 39 1.60 -4.61 -4.65
N LEU A 40 0.32 -4.67 -4.25
CA LEU A 40 -0.56 -3.51 -4.21
C LEU A 40 -0.04 -2.46 -3.21
N ALA A 41 0.37 -2.87 -2.01
CA ALA A 41 0.93 -1.96 -1.01
C ALA A 41 2.21 -1.28 -1.51
N ALA A 42 3.11 -2.01 -2.15
CA ALA A 42 4.33 -1.47 -2.72
C ALA A 42 4.04 -0.45 -3.85
N ALA A 43 3.17 -0.80 -4.80
CA ALA A 43 2.79 0.08 -5.91
C ALA A 43 2.07 1.36 -5.42
N ALA A 44 1.17 1.21 -4.46
CA ALA A 44 0.46 2.33 -3.83
C ALA A 44 1.43 3.23 -3.05
N GLY A 45 2.35 2.65 -2.27
CA GLY A 45 3.35 3.39 -1.52
C GLY A 45 4.27 4.23 -2.42
N ALA A 46 4.77 3.64 -3.51
CA ALA A 46 5.56 4.38 -4.50
C ALA A 46 4.77 5.52 -5.16
N THR A 47 3.47 5.32 -5.38
CA THR A 47 2.60 6.35 -5.95
C THR A 47 2.31 7.47 -4.95
N ALA A 48 1.99 7.12 -3.70
CA ALA A 48 1.77 8.07 -2.61
C ALA A 48 3.00 8.96 -2.38
N GLY A 49 4.21 8.38 -2.41
CA GLY A 49 5.46 9.14 -2.32
C GLY A 49 5.64 10.17 -3.44
N ARG A 50 5.09 9.90 -4.64
CA ARG A 50 5.15 10.83 -5.78
C ARG A 50 4.16 11.97 -5.68
N ILE A 51 2.97 11.72 -5.12
CA ILE A 51 1.86 12.69 -5.10
C ILE A 51 1.68 13.40 -3.75
N GLY A 52 2.45 13.03 -2.72
CA GLY A 52 2.30 13.58 -1.36
C GLY A 52 2.47 15.09 -1.25
N GLY A 53 3.17 15.73 -2.20
CA GLY A 53 3.31 17.19 -2.29
C GLY A 53 2.48 17.83 -3.40
N ALA A 54 1.68 17.07 -4.15
CA ALA A 54 0.86 17.61 -5.22
C ALA A 54 -0.38 18.30 -4.64
N GLY A 55 -0.66 19.51 -5.10
CA GLY A 55 -1.91 20.21 -4.78
C GLY A 55 -3.12 19.43 -5.31
N ARG A 56 -4.22 19.43 -4.55
CA ARG A 56 -5.49 18.88 -5.03
C ARG A 56 -6.06 19.84 -6.09
N VAL A 57 -6.36 19.33 -7.28
CA VAL A 57 -7.00 20.05 -8.39
C VAL A 57 -8.50 20.14 -8.14
#